data_AF-A0A093FHX0-F1
#
_entry.id   AF-A0A093FHX0-F1
#
_cell.length_a   1.000
_cell.length_b   1.000
_cell.length_c   1.000
_cell.angle_alpha   90.00
_cell.angle_beta   90.00
_cell.angle_gamma   90.00
#
_symmetry.space_group_name_H-M   'P 1'
#
loop_
_entity.id
_entity.type
_entity.pdbx_description
1 polymer ?
#
loop_
_entity_poly.entity_id
_entity_poly.type
_entity_poly.pdbx_seq_one_letter_code
_entity_poly.pdbx_strand_id
1 'polypeptide(L)'
;GKLVGRFYDENGAPTEALRQAEAAIEEALKFQAESKQRKQQFPPCNSEWSSAKGSRFWCSRQSGGVNRDWTGVPRKLYQPGSRGSHCVCVRTTGPPWGQPDSTEHSDRGDLDNPLLEEYNSCHPLAEQCVLT
;
A
#
# COMPACT_ATOMS: atom_id res chain seq x y z
N GLY A 1 5.08 21.56 34.43
CA GLY A 1 3.83 21.33 35.18
C GLY A 1 2.71 21.06 34.20
N LYS A 2 1.77 20.18 34.54
CA LYS A 2 0.55 19.97 33.75
C LYS A 2 -0.42 21.11 34.04
N LEU A 3 -0.98 21.73 33.01
CA LEU A 3 -1.92 22.84 33.16
C LEU A 3 -3.33 22.28 33.40
N VAL A 4 -4.00 22.79 34.43
CA VAL A 4 -5.43 22.52 34.65
C VAL A 4 -6.22 22.98 33.43
N GLY A 5 -7.00 22.09 32.82
CA GLY A 5 -7.71 22.37 31.59
C GLY A 5 -8.30 21.13 30.94
N ARG A 6 -8.49 21.16 29.62
CA ARG A 6 -9.20 20.10 28.87
C ARG A 6 -8.65 18.70 29.13
N PHE A 7 -7.35 18.56 29.32
CA PHE A 7 -6.66 17.26 29.37
C PHE A 7 -6.24 16.82 30.77
N TYR A 8 -6.10 17.76 31.71
CA TYR A 8 -5.67 17.48 33.08
C TYR A 8 -6.51 18.29 34.06
N ASP A 9 -6.95 17.66 35.14
CA ASP A 9 -7.70 18.33 36.20
C ASP A 9 -6.79 19.09 37.17
N GLU A 10 -7.39 19.67 38.21
CA GLU A 10 -6.72 20.41 39.29
C GLU A 10 -5.71 19.57 40.09
N ASN A 11 -5.87 18.25 40.12
CA ASN A 11 -4.95 17.30 40.76
C ASN A 11 -3.86 16.79 39.79
N GLY A 12 -3.90 17.25 38.52
CA GLY A 12 -3.02 16.78 37.46
C GLY A 12 -3.37 15.40 36.90
N ALA A 13 -4.57 14.88 37.22
CA ALA A 13 -5.02 13.59 36.73
C ALA A 13 -5.57 13.71 35.29
N PRO A 14 -5.37 12.69 34.43
CA PRO A 14 -5.93 12.66 33.08
C PRO A 14 -7.45 12.75 33.07
N THR A 15 -7.98 13.69 32.28
CA THR A 15 -9.42 13.74 31.98
C THR A 15 -9.78 12.70 30.93
N GLU A 16 -11.08 12.45 30.74
CA GLU A 16 -11.56 11.58 29.68
C GLU A 16 -11.20 12.10 28.28
N ALA A 17 -11.18 13.42 28.08
CA ALA A 17 -10.78 14.01 26.82
C ALA A 17 -9.31 13.71 26.47
N LEU A 18 -8.43 13.57 27.46
CA LEU A 18 -7.05 13.14 27.22
C LEU A 18 -6.99 11.67 26.82
N ARG A 19 -7.71 10.79 27.54
CA ARG A 19 -7.74 9.35 27.21
C ARG A 19 -8.23 9.11 25.78
N GLN A 20 -9.27 9.82 25.36
CA GLN A 20 -9.79 9.75 23.99
C GLN A 20 -8.79 10.25 22.95
N ALA A 21 -8.10 11.35 23.23
CA ALA A 21 -7.07 11.87 22.35
C ALA A 21 -5.89 10.89 22.22
N GLU A 22 -5.43 10.31 23.33
CA GLU A 22 -4.37 9.31 23.36
C GLU A 22 -4.77 8.04 22.59
N ALA A 23 -6.00 7.54 22.79
CA ALA A 23 -6.52 6.39 22.07
C ALA A 23 -6.59 6.64 20.55
N ALA A 24 -7.08 7.81 20.12
CA ALA A 24 -7.12 8.18 18.71
C ALA A 24 -5.72 8.31 18.10
N ILE A 25 -4.73 8.80 18.85
CA ILE A 25 -3.33 8.84 18.42
C ILE A 25 -2.79 7.42 18.26
N GLU A 26 -3.05 6.53 19.21
CA GLU A 26 -2.59 5.13 19.13
C GLU A 26 -3.17 4.43 17.89
N GLU A 27 -4.47 4.60 17.63
CA GLU A 27 -5.12 4.06 16.44
C GLU A 27 -4.52 4.64 15.15
N ALA A 28 -4.29 5.94 15.09
CA ALA A 28 -3.68 6.59 13.93
C ALA A 28 -2.26 6.06 13.67
N LEU A 29 -1.47 5.81 14.71
CA LEU A 29 -0.12 5.24 14.58
C LEU A 29 -0.16 3.80 14.05
N LYS A 30 -1.10 2.98 14.53
CA LYS A 30 -1.32 1.61 13.99
C LYS A 30 -1.68 1.66 12.52
N PHE A 31 -2.66 2.49 12.13
CA PHE A 31 -3.05 2.65 10.73
C PHE A 31 -1.89 3.15 9.86
N GLN A 32 -1.07 4.08 10.37
CA GLN A 32 0.12 4.55 9.67
C GLN A 32 1.15 3.43 9.45
N ALA A 33 1.40 2.59 10.47
CA ALA A 33 2.33 1.48 10.37
C ALA A 33 1.86 0.45 9.32
N GLU A 34 0.58 0.07 9.36
CA GLU A 34 0.01 -0.84 8.37
C GLU A 34 0.04 -0.26 6.95
N SER A 35 -0.28 1.03 6.80
CA SER A 35 -0.23 1.72 5.52
C SER A 35 1.20 1.73 4.94
N LYS A 36 2.21 1.95 5.79
CA LYS A 36 3.63 1.85 5.41
C LYS A 36 3.98 0.43 4.96
N GLN A 37 3.57 -0.60 5.69
CA GLN A 37 3.82 -1.99 5.30
C GLN A 37 3.16 -2.35 3.97
N ARG A 38 1.87 -2.01 3.80
CA ARG A 38 1.15 -2.20 2.53
C ARG A 38 1.84 -1.49 1.38
N LYS A 39 2.36 -0.29 1.60
CA LYS A 39 3.11 0.47 0.59
C LYS A 39 4.45 -0.18 0.23
N GLN A 40 5.11 -0.87 1.16
CA GLN A 40 6.33 -1.62 0.87
C GLN A 40 6.02 -2.88 0.04
N GLN A 41 4.94 -3.59 0.36
CA GLN A 41 4.49 -4.76 -0.39
C GLN A 41 3.97 -4.40 -1.78
N PHE A 42 3.10 -3.38 -1.85
CA PHE A 42 2.41 -2.94 -3.07
C PHE A 42 2.61 -1.44 -3.30
N PRO A 43 3.83 -1.01 -3.67
CA PRO A 43 4.08 0.39 -3.99
C PRO A 43 3.23 0.82 -5.20
N PRO A 44 2.64 2.02 -5.19
CA PRO A 44 1.91 2.54 -6.34
C PRO A 44 2.75 2.55 -7.61
N CYS A 45 2.13 2.26 -8.75
CA CYS A 45 2.77 2.42 -10.06
C CYS A 45 3.17 3.87 -10.32
N ASN A 46 4.18 4.07 -11.15
CA ASN A 46 4.32 5.33 -11.85
C ASN A 46 3.22 5.44 -12.92
N SER A 47 2.71 6.63 -13.18
CA SER A 47 1.61 6.84 -14.12
C SER A 47 1.76 8.13 -14.90
N GLU A 48 1.36 8.09 -16.17
CA GLU A 48 1.17 9.26 -17.02
C GLU A 48 -0.17 9.15 -17.74
N TRP A 49 -0.75 10.29 -18.10
CA TRP A 49 -1.96 10.33 -18.93
C TRP A 49 -1.85 11.45 -19.94
N SER A 50 -2.35 11.19 -21.15
CA SER A 50 -2.58 12.22 -22.15
C SER A 50 -3.83 11.91 -22.96
N SER A 51 -4.50 12.94 -23.47
CA SER A 51 -5.70 12.77 -24.30
C SER A 51 -5.44 11.95 -25.57
N ALA A 52 -4.22 12.01 -26.12
CA ALA A 52 -3.87 11.32 -27.36
C ALA A 52 -3.46 9.85 -27.16
N LYS A 53 -2.94 9.48 -25.98
CA LYS A 53 -2.36 8.15 -25.72
C LYS A 53 -3.07 7.35 -24.63
N GLY A 54 -4.02 7.97 -23.93
CA GLY A 54 -4.66 7.38 -22.76
C GLY A 54 -3.74 7.34 -21.54
N SER A 55 -4.02 6.40 -20.63
CA SER A 55 -3.26 6.18 -19.40
C SER A 55 -2.13 5.19 -19.63
N ARG A 56 -0.93 5.48 -19.14
CA ARG A 56 0.17 4.52 -19.07
C ARG A 56 0.63 4.37 -17.63
N PHE A 57 0.79 3.12 -17.21
CA PHE A 57 1.37 2.73 -15.93
C PHE A 57 2.67 1.98 -16.16
N TRP A 58 3.63 2.15 -15.27
CA TRP A 58 4.84 1.32 -15.28
C TRP A 58 5.42 1.15 -13.88
N CYS A 59 6.18 0.09 -13.76
CA CYS A 59 6.95 -0.24 -12.58
C CYS A 59 8.43 -0.07 -12.88
N SER A 60 9.17 0.39 -11.89
CA SER A 60 10.64 0.45 -11.90
C SER A 60 11.14 0.20 -10.48
N ARG A 61 12.46 0.11 -10.30
CA ARG A 61 13.07 0.05 -8.96
C ARG A 61 12.69 1.23 -8.05
N GLN A 62 12.12 2.30 -8.61
CA GLN A 62 11.57 3.43 -7.87
C GLN A 62 10.14 3.74 -8.32
N SER A 63 9.16 3.31 -7.54
CA SER A 63 7.74 3.57 -7.80
C SER A 63 7.02 3.93 -6.51
N GLY A 64 6.08 4.87 -6.56
CA GLY A 64 5.31 5.28 -5.40
C GLY A 64 6.13 5.86 -4.24
N GLY A 65 7.38 6.29 -4.49
CA GLY A 65 8.31 6.75 -3.45
C GLY A 65 8.97 5.63 -2.64
N VAL A 66 8.97 4.39 -3.13
CA VAL A 66 9.68 3.25 -2.56
C VAL A 66 10.84 2.86 -3.48
N ASN A 67 12.03 2.68 -2.91
CA ASN A 67 13.21 2.17 -3.61
C ASN A 67 13.41 0.68 -3.25
N ARG A 68 13.65 -0.15 -4.25
CA ARG A 68 13.66 -1.62 -4.16
C ARG A 68 14.60 -2.24 -5.20
N ASP A 69 14.97 -3.48 -4.98
CA ASP A 69 15.90 -4.26 -5.82
C ASP A 69 15.22 -4.96 -7.01
N TRP A 70 13.88 -5.02 -7.03
CA TRP A 70 13.08 -5.58 -8.12
C TRP A 70 12.21 -4.54 -8.84
N THR A 71 11.90 -4.76 -10.12
CA THR A 71 11.02 -3.89 -10.93
C THR A 71 9.55 -4.31 -10.83
N GLY A 72 9.25 -5.59 -11.03
CA GLY A 72 7.88 -6.12 -10.94
C GLY A 72 6.95 -5.62 -12.04
N VAL A 73 5.66 -5.91 -11.89
CA VAL A 73 4.64 -5.69 -12.93
C VAL A 73 3.45 -4.89 -12.41
N PRO A 74 2.80 -4.07 -13.25
CA PRO A 74 1.57 -3.38 -12.88
C PRO A 74 0.41 -4.34 -12.65
N ARG A 75 -0.33 -4.17 -11.55
CA ARG A 75 -1.59 -4.86 -11.25
C ARG A 75 -2.62 -3.90 -10.68
N LYS A 76 -3.89 -4.25 -10.84
CA LYS A 76 -5.00 -3.60 -10.13
C LYS A 76 -5.07 -4.20 -8.74
N LEU A 77 -4.97 -3.39 -7.70
CA LEU A 77 -5.22 -3.80 -6.32
C LEU A 77 -6.59 -3.30 -5.87
N TYR A 78 -7.44 -4.22 -5.40
CA TYR A 78 -8.75 -3.93 -4.86
C TYR A 78 -8.70 -3.87 -3.34
N GLN A 79 -9.24 -2.78 -2.78
CA GLN A 79 -9.38 -2.63 -1.34
C GLN A 79 -10.85 -2.85 -0.94
N PRO A 80 -11.13 -3.72 0.05
CA PRO A 80 -12.48 -3.88 0.57
C PRO A 80 -13.08 -2.54 1.00
N GLY A 81 -14.31 -2.26 0.55
CA GLY A 81 -15.01 -0.99 0.82
C GLY A 81 -14.67 0.16 -0.14
N SER A 82 -13.68 0.02 -1.02
CA SER A 82 -13.43 0.97 -2.11
C SER A 82 -14.29 0.64 -3.34
N ARG A 83 -14.66 1.67 -4.11
CA ARG A 83 -15.40 1.52 -5.39
C ARG A 83 -14.50 1.26 -6.60
N GLY A 84 -13.19 1.22 -6.43
CA GLY A 84 -12.25 1.06 -7.54
C GLY A 84 -10.93 0.42 -7.14
N SER A 85 -10.14 0.11 -8.15
CA SER A 85 -8.78 -0.39 -8.01
C SER A 85 -7.74 0.71 -8.15
N HIS A 86 -6.58 0.51 -7.56
CA HIS A 86 -5.41 1.35 -7.80
C HIS A 86 -4.29 0.53 -8.44
N CYS A 87 -3.45 1.16 -9.26
CA CYS A 87 -2.29 0.48 -9.83
C CYS A 87 -1.18 0.32 -8.79
N VAL A 88 -0.71 -0.90 -8.60
CA VAL A 88 0.45 -1.23 -7.76
C VAL A 88 1.47 -2.05 -8.53
N CYS A 89 2.74 -1.95 -8.12
CA CYS A 89 3.80 -2.80 -8.61
C CYS A 89 3.91 -4.07 -7.76
N VAL A 90 3.93 -5.22 -8.43
CA VAL A 90 3.87 -6.54 -7.80
C VAL A 90 5.13 -7.32 -8.13
N ARG A 91 5.76 -7.89 -7.09
CA ARG A 91 6.97 -8.70 -7.24
C ARG A 91 6.60 -10.02 -7.90
N THR A 92 7.36 -10.42 -8.91
CA THR A 92 7.10 -11.61 -9.72
C THR A 92 7.99 -12.81 -9.37
N THR A 93 8.91 -12.64 -8.42
CA THR A 93 9.93 -13.63 -8.07
C THR A 93 10.13 -13.73 -6.55
N GLY A 94 10.59 -14.89 -6.09
CA GLY A 94 10.85 -15.17 -4.67
C GLY A 94 9.56 -15.44 -3.89
N PRO A 95 9.64 -15.62 -2.56
CA PRO A 95 8.49 -16.02 -1.79
C PRO A 95 7.48 -14.87 -1.62
N PRO A 96 6.20 -15.15 -1.36
CA PRO A 96 5.20 -14.14 -1.04
C PRO A 96 5.58 -13.32 0.20
N TRP A 97 5.30 -12.02 0.19
CA TRP A 97 5.69 -11.11 1.28
C TRP A 97 5.11 -11.53 2.64
N GLY A 98 3.85 -11.95 2.68
CA GLY A 98 3.17 -12.34 3.92
C GLY A 98 3.42 -13.79 4.36
N GLN A 99 4.08 -14.60 3.54
CA GLN A 99 4.29 -16.03 3.77
C GLN A 99 5.67 -16.47 3.24
N PRO A 100 6.76 -16.00 3.87
CA PRO A 100 8.13 -16.25 3.38
C PRO A 100 8.51 -17.73 3.38
N ASP A 101 7.91 -18.52 4.26
CA ASP A 101 8.16 -19.96 4.40
C ASP A 101 7.19 -20.84 3.58
N SER A 102 6.34 -20.22 2.74
CA SER A 102 5.42 -20.97 1.89
C SER A 102 6.21 -21.83 0.89
N THR A 103 5.91 -23.13 0.87
CA THR A 103 6.43 -24.06 -0.14
C THR A 103 5.63 -24.03 -1.43
N GLU A 104 4.40 -23.50 -1.38
CA GLU A 104 3.54 -23.26 -2.53
C GLU A 104 3.82 -21.86 -3.11
N HIS A 105 4.00 -21.77 -4.43
CA HIS A 105 4.25 -20.52 -5.16
C HIS A 105 5.48 -19.71 -4.68
N SER A 106 6.53 -20.42 -4.21
CA SER A 106 7.73 -19.83 -3.59
C SER A 106 8.61 -19.00 -4.53
N ASP A 107 8.34 -19.01 -5.83
CA ASP A 107 9.10 -18.29 -6.86
C ASP A 107 8.26 -17.29 -7.66
N ARG A 108 7.02 -16.99 -7.23
CA ARG A 108 6.07 -16.12 -7.94
C ARG A 108 5.83 -14.76 -7.28
N GLY A 109 6.59 -14.44 -6.24
CA GLY A 109 6.46 -13.21 -5.48
C GLY A 109 5.04 -13.05 -4.91
N ASP A 110 4.42 -11.90 -5.18
CA ASP A 110 3.09 -11.56 -4.67
C ASP A 110 1.98 -11.69 -5.74
N LEU A 111 2.26 -12.34 -6.87
CA LEU A 111 1.31 -12.45 -8.00
C LEU A 111 0.01 -13.17 -7.65
N ASP A 112 0.05 -14.09 -6.70
CA ASP A 112 -1.09 -14.93 -6.34
C ASP A 112 -1.96 -14.31 -5.21
N ASN A 113 -1.75 -13.02 -4.90
CA ASN A 113 -2.59 -12.32 -3.93
C ASN A 113 -4.03 -12.16 -4.49
N PRO A 114 -5.07 -12.59 -3.75
CA PRO A 114 -6.45 -12.63 -4.24
C PRO A 114 -7.09 -11.26 -4.46
N LEU A 115 -6.47 -10.19 -3.98
CA LEU A 115 -6.93 -8.81 -4.18
C LEU A 115 -6.35 -8.18 -5.45
N LEU A 116 -5.52 -8.91 -6.20
CA LEU A 116 -4.91 -8.45 -7.44
C LEU A 116 -5.66 -8.92 -8.67
N GLU A 117 -5.71 -8.06 -9.68
CA GLU A 117 -6.19 -8.40 -11.03
C GLU A 117 -5.19 -7.89 -12.08
N GLU A 118 -5.04 -8.65 -13.16
CA GLU A 118 -4.24 -8.24 -14.32
C GLU A 118 -4.95 -7.18 -15.16
N TYR A 119 -4.18 -6.44 -15.96
CA TYR A 119 -4.75 -5.58 -16.99
C TYR A 119 -4.90 -6.38 -18.28
N ASN A 120 -6.15 -6.63 -18.70
CA ASN A 120 -6.48 -7.46 -19.87
C ASN A 120 -5.81 -7.02 -21.19
N SER A 121 -5.45 -5.73 -21.33
CA SER A 121 -4.82 -5.19 -22.54
C SER A 121 -3.28 -5.30 -22.54
N CYS A 122 -2.69 -5.88 -21.50
CA CYS A 122 -1.25 -5.85 -21.27
C CYS A 122 -0.72 -7.26 -21.02
N HIS A 123 0.51 -7.52 -21.47
CA HIS A 123 1.15 -8.81 -21.21
C HIS A 123 1.33 -9.00 -19.69
N PRO A 124 1.00 -10.17 -19.12
CA PRO A 124 1.03 -10.39 -17.66
C PRO A 124 2.37 -10.05 -17.01
N LEU A 125 3.48 -10.30 -17.72
CA LEU A 125 4.83 -10.05 -17.23
C LEU A 125 5.45 -8.72 -17.71
N ALA A 126 4.68 -7.84 -18.37
CA ALA A 126 5.21 -6.55 -18.80
C ALA A 126 5.39 -5.59 -17.62
N GLU A 127 6.52 -4.88 -17.60
CA GLU A 127 6.81 -3.84 -16.60
C GLU A 127 5.99 -2.56 -16.83
N GLN A 128 5.31 -2.44 -17.98
CA GLN A 128 4.45 -1.32 -18.34
C GLN A 128 3.13 -1.76 -18.96
N CYS A 129 2.11 -0.94 -18.80
CA CYS A 129 0.78 -1.16 -19.36
C CYS A 129 0.19 0.16 -19.88
N VAL A 130 -0.38 0.12 -21.09
CA VAL A 130 -1.03 1.27 -21.74
C VAL A 130 -2.51 0.94 -21.90
N LEU A 131 -3.37 1.81 -21.38
CA LEU A 131 -4.82 1.76 -21.49
C LEU A 131 -5.25 2.92 -22.38
N THR A 132 -5.70 2.59 -23.60
CA THR A 132 -6.26 3.52 -24.57
C THR A 132 -7.78 3.60 -24.45
#